data_AF-A0A816VBP1-F1
#
_entry.id   AF-A0A816VBP1-F1
#
_cell.length_a   1.000
_cell.length_b   1.000
_cell.length_c   1.000
_cell.angle_alpha   90.00
_cell.angle_beta   90.00
_cell.angle_gamma   90.00
#
_symmetry.space_group_name_H-M   'P 1'
#
loop_
_entity.id
_entity.type
_entity.pdbx_description
1 polymer ?
#
loop_
_entity_poly.entity_id
_entity_poly.type
_entity_poly.pdbx_seq_one_letter_code
_entity_poly.pdbx_strand_id
1 'polypeptide(L)'
;MEANGTEMNQEREYIRRHHKHALLENQCSSTLVKHIQAPVHIVWSLVRRFDQPQKYKPFISRCVVKGNMEIGTVREVDVKSGLPATRSTERLELLDENEHILSKSA
;
A
#
# COMPACT_ATOMS: atom_id res chain seq x y z
N MET A 1 -7.70 -30.69 9.70
CA MET A 1 -7.09 -29.50 10.31
C MET A 1 -5.67 -29.36 9.75
N GLU A 2 -5.51 -28.85 8.52
CA GLU A 2 -4.18 -28.68 7.87
C GLU A 2 -4.05 -27.35 7.09
N ALA A 3 -5.09 -26.49 7.08
CA ALA A 3 -5.10 -25.26 6.29
C ALA A 3 -4.10 -24.18 6.78
N ASN A 4 -3.84 -24.11 8.09
CA ASN A 4 -3.02 -23.04 8.67
C ASN A 4 -1.53 -23.09 8.29
N GLY A 5 -0.99 -24.27 7.94
CA GLY A 5 0.44 -24.42 7.61
C GLY A 5 0.79 -23.87 6.23
N THR A 6 -0.10 -24.05 5.26
CA THR A 6 0.10 -23.68 3.86
C THR A 6 -0.11 -22.19 3.63
N GLU A 7 -1.13 -21.59 4.26
CA GLU A 7 -1.40 -20.14 4.19
C GLU A 7 -0.23 -19.32 4.78
N MET A 8 0.27 -19.72 5.96
CA MET A 8 1.43 -19.07 6.58
C MET A 8 2.69 -19.15 5.70
N ASN A 9 2.85 -20.21 4.90
CA ASN A 9 3.99 -20.35 4.00
C ASN A 9 3.89 -19.43 2.77
N GLN A 10 2.69 -19.27 2.22
CA GLN A 10 2.44 -18.34 1.12
C GLN A 10 2.65 -16.89 1.55
N GLU A 11 2.09 -16.47 2.70
CA GLU A 11 2.28 -15.12 3.24
C GLU A 11 3.76 -14.78 3.43
N ARG A 12 4.52 -15.69 4.05
CA ARG A 12 5.97 -15.53 4.24
C ARG A 12 6.72 -15.34 2.95
N GLU A 13 6.35 -16.06 1.90
CA GLU A 13 7.00 -15.94 0.60
C GLU A 13 6.70 -14.59 -0.08
N TYR A 14 5.47 -14.09 0.00
CA TYR A 14 5.14 -12.74 -0.48
C TYR A 14 5.89 -11.66 0.30
N ILE A 15 5.97 -11.78 1.63
CA ILE A 15 6.76 -10.87 2.47
C ILE A 15 8.22 -10.88 2.03
N ARG A 16 8.80 -12.07 1.83
CA ARG A 16 10.20 -12.23 1.42
C ARG A 16 10.49 -11.60 0.06
N ARG A 17 9.56 -11.71 -0.90
CA ARG A 17 9.71 -11.20 -2.28
C ARG A 17 9.49 -9.69 -2.38
N HIS A 18 8.51 -9.13 -1.67
CA HIS A 18 8.04 -7.76 -1.90
C HIS A 18 8.31 -6.77 -0.76
N HIS A 19 8.63 -7.26 0.45
CA HIS A 19 8.86 -6.42 1.63
C HIS A 19 10.31 -6.47 2.15
N LYS A 20 11.25 -6.91 1.30
CA LYS A 20 12.68 -6.88 1.61
C LYS A 20 13.29 -5.54 1.20
N HIS A 21 13.70 -4.75 2.18
CA HIS A 21 14.31 -3.43 1.97
C HIS A 21 15.79 -3.45 2.37
N ALA A 22 16.66 -2.87 1.54
CA ALA A 22 18.03 -2.59 1.91
C ALA A 22 18.05 -1.27 2.71
N LEU A 23 18.26 -1.37 4.03
CA LEU A 23 18.21 -0.23 4.93
C LEU A 23 19.58 0.39 5.13
N LEU A 24 19.61 1.71 5.22
CA LEU A 24 20.74 2.49 5.73
C LEU A 24 20.65 2.61 7.26
N GLU A 25 21.72 3.09 7.91
CA GLU A 25 21.84 3.16 9.38
C GLU A 25 20.72 3.95 10.07
N ASN A 26 20.16 4.96 9.40
CA ASN A 26 19.08 5.82 9.90
C ASN A 26 17.68 5.43 9.39
N GLN A 27 17.52 4.24 8.81
CA GLN A 27 16.25 3.75 8.27
C GLN A 27 15.72 2.56 9.06
N CYS A 28 14.40 2.44 9.12
CA CYS A 28 13.72 1.30 9.71
C CYS A 28 12.71 0.71 8.72
N SER A 29 12.41 -0.58 8.90
CA SER A 29 11.36 -1.29 8.16
C SER A 29 10.50 -2.09 9.13
N SER A 30 9.21 -2.17 8.83
CA SER A 30 8.24 -3.00 9.54
C SER A 30 7.25 -3.59 8.54
N THR A 31 6.76 -4.80 8.81
CA THR A 31 5.75 -5.48 7.99
C THR A 31 4.53 -5.75 8.85
N LEU A 32 3.34 -5.42 8.34
CA LEU A 32 2.07 -5.63 9.00
C LEU A 32 1.19 -6.53 8.14
N VAL A 33 0.57 -7.53 8.76
CA VAL A 33 -0.38 -8.46 8.13
C VAL A 33 -1.75 -8.26 8.74
N LYS A 34 -2.79 -8.23 7.90
CA LYS A 34 -4.19 -8.12 8.33
C LYS A 34 -5.07 -9.04 7.51
N HIS A 35 -5.67 -10.02 8.17
CA HIS A 35 -6.68 -10.88 7.54
C HIS A 35 -8.02 -10.15 7.40
N ILE A 36 -8.66 -10.31 6.26
CA ILE A 36 -9.95 -9.69 5.92
C ILE A 36 -10.87 -10.78 5.40
N GLN A 37 -12.04 -10.92 6.01
CA GLN A 37 -13.06 -11.89 5.58
C GLN A 37 -13.87 -11.33 4.40
N ALA A 38 -13.23 -11.19 3.24
CA ALA A 38 -13.85 -10.76 1.99
C ALA A 38 -13.09 -11.33 0.79
N PRO A 39 -13.73 -11.49 -0.38
CA PRO A 39 -13.05 -11.92 -1.61
C PRO A 39 -11.91 -10.96 -2.01
N VAL A 40 -10.81 -11.50 -2.52
CA VAL A 40 -9.61 -10.74 -2.91
C VAL A 40 -9.93 -9.61 -3.88
N HIS A 41 -10.73 -9.86 -4.91
CA HIS A 41 -11.09 -8.84 -5.91
C HIS A 41 -11.84 -7.63 -5.30
N ILE A 42 -12.63 -7.84 -4.24
CA ILE A 42 -13.32 -6.75 -3.54
C ILE A 42 -12.31 -5.90 -2.77
N VAL A 43 -11.42 -6.54 -2.00
CA VAL A 43 -10.37 -5.85 -1.26
C VAL A 43 -9.42 -5.12 -2.21
N TRP A 44 -9.00 -5.78 -3.29
CA TRP A 44 -8.12 -5.20 -4.29
C TRP A 44 -8.74 -4.00 -5.01
N SER A 45 -10.04 -4.05 -5.35
CA SER A 45 -10.76 -2.92 -5.96
C SER A 45 -10.74 -1.65 -5.11
N LEU A 46 -10.48 -1.79 -3.80
CA LEU A 46 -10.31 -0.70 -2.85
C LEU A 46 -8.83 -0.28 -2.73
N VAL A 47 -7.93 -1.24 -2.49
CA VAL A 47 -6.51 -0.98 -2.22
C VAL A 47 -5.79 -0.41 -3.45
N ARG A 48 -6.12 -0.89 -4.66
CA ARG A 48 -5.51 -0.47 -5.93
C ARG A 48 -5.78 0.99 -6.31
N ARG A 49 -6.72 1.66 -5.62
CA ARG A 49 -7.07 3.06 -5.90
C ARG A 49 -6.02 4.01 -5.38
N PHE A 50 -5.00 4.22 -6.20
CA PHE A 50 -3.94 5.18 -5.93
C PHE A 50 -4.45 6.62 -5.85
N ASP A 51 -5.58 6.94 -6.45
CA ASP A 51 -6.22 8.25 -6.42
C ASP A 51 -7.14 8.47 -5.20
N GLN A 52 -7.61 7.39 -4.55
CA GLN A 52 -8.62 7.47 -3.49
C GLN A 52 -8.20 6.77 -2.18
N PRO A 53 -7.01 7.09 -1.60
CA PRO A 53 -6.56 6.45 -0.37
C PRO A 53 -7.44 6.72 0.85
N GLN A 54 -8.20 7.83 0.86
CA GLN A 54 -9.12 8.21 1.93
C GLN A 54 -10.21 7.17 2.20
N LYS A 55 -10.46 6.26 1.26
CA LYS A 55 -11.47 5.21 1.44
C LYS A 55 -11.04 4.12 2.43
N TYR A 56 -9.74 3.97 2.69
CA TYR A 56 -9.23 2.91 3.56
C TYR A 56 -8.10 3.35 4.48
N LYS A 57 -7.46 4.50 4.23
CA LYS A 57 -6.43 5.07 5.11
C LYS A 57 -7.05 6.16 5.98
N PRO A 58 -6.90 6.07 7.32
CA PRO A 58 -7.39 7.11 8.21
C PRO A 58 -6.59 8.41 8.03
N PHE A 59 -7.14 9.51 8.54
CA PHE A 59 -6.51 10.83 8.60
C PHE A 59 -6.18 11.50 7.26
N ILE A 60 -6.62 10.96 6.12
CA ILE A 60 -6.50 11.65 4.83
C ILE A 60 -7.72 12.56 4.63
N SER A 61 -7.47 13.85 4.38
CA SER A 61 -8.53 14.81 4.07
C SER A 61 -8.76 14.98 2.58
N ARG A 62 -7.71 14.85 1.78
CA ARG A 62 -7.75 15.09 0.34
C ARG A 62 -6.64 14.32 -0.35
N CYS A 63 -6.90 13.89 -1.57
CA CYS A 63 -5.91 13.33 -2.47
C CYS A 63 -6.12 13.93 -3.86
N VAL A 64 -5.03 14.34 -4.52
CA VAL A 64 -5.03 14.88 -5.87
C VAL A 64 -4.02 14.11 -6.69
N VAL A 65 -4.45 13.60 -7.83
CA VAL A 65 -3.58 12.98 -8.83
C VAL A 65 -3.51 13.89 -10.04
N LYS A 66 -2.32 14.02 -10.64
CA LYS A 66 -2.14 14.72 -11.92
C LYS A 66 -1.90 13.69 -13.02
N GLY A 67 -2.65 13.80 -14.11
CA GLY A 67 -2.52 12.92 -15.27
C GLY A 67 -3.27 11.59 -15.12
N ASN A 68 -2.92 10.65 -15.99
CA ASN A 68 -3.51 9.32 -16.01
C ASN A 68 -2.90 8.44 -14.91
N MET A 69 -3.62 7.39 -14.48
CA MET A 69 -3.10 6.43 -13.51
C MET A 69 -2.21 5.41 -14.21
N GLU A 70 -0.91 5.69 -14.23
CA GLU A 70 0.13 4.81 -14.77
C GLU A 70 1.33 4.74 -13.80
N ILE A 71 2.23 3.78 -14.02
CA ILE A 71 3.45 3.69 -13.21
C ILE A 71 4.25 4.99 -13.38
N GLY A 72 4.71 5.55 -12.26
CA GLY A 72 5.36 6.85 -12.20
C GLY A 72 4.43 8.02 -11.89
N THR A 73 3.11 7.83 -11.91
CA THR A 73 2.13 8.86 -11.53
C THR A 73 2.33 9.32 -10.09
N VAL A 74 2.21 10.64 -9.88
CA VAL A 74 2.40 11.28 -8.57
C VAL A 74 1.06 11.80 -8.03
N ARG A 75 0.84 11.61 -6.72
CA ARG A 75 -0.30 12.15 -5.99
C ARG A 75 0.15 13.05 -4.84
N GLU A 76 -0.61 14.11 -4.60
CA GLU A 76 -0.51 14.92 -3.38
C GLU A 76 -1.60 14.47 -2.40
N VAL A 77 -1.21 14.11 -1.18
CA VAL A 77 -2.10 13.67 -0.10
C VAL A 77 -2.07 14.69 1.01
N ASP A 78 -3.21 15.28 1.33
CA ASP A 78 -3.36 16.15 2.50
C ASP A 78 -3.80 15.29 3.71
N VAL A 79 -3.10 15.42 4.84
CA VAL A 79 -3.32 14.66 6.08
C VAL A 79 -3.79 15.57 7.22
N LYS A 80 -4.66 15.03 8.07
CA LYS A 80 -5.18 15.64 9.30
C LYS A 80 -4.56 14.97 10.51
N SER A 81 -3.28 15.27 10.76
CA SER A 81 -2.51 14.73 11.89
C SER A 81 -2.53 15.62 13.14
N GLY A 82 -3.03 16.86 13.03
CA GLY A 82 -2.89 17.86 14.09
C GLY A 82 -1.47 18.46 14.17
N LEU A 83 -0.58 18.12 13.23
CA LEU A 83 0.78 18.62 13.13
C LEU A 83 0.94 19.56 11.93
N PRO A 84 1.94 20.47 11.91
CA PRO A 84 2.13 21.44 10.82
C PRO A 84 2.39 20.80 9.44
N ALA A 85 3.05 19.64 9.41
CA ALA A 85 3.27 18.88 8.19
C ALA A 85 1.97 18.18 7.76
N THR A 86 1.32 18.75 6.76
CA THR A 86 -0.03 18.35 6.33
C THR A 86 -0.08 17.79 4.92
N ARG A 87 1.02 17.76 4.16
CA ARG A 87 1.04 17.27 2.78
C ARG A 87 2.17 16.26 2.54
N SER A 88 1.83 15.17 1.86
CA SER A 88 2.76 14.16 1.35
C SER A 88 2.66 14.07 -0.18
N THR A 89 3.79 13.97 -0.86
CA THR A 89 3.84 13.71 -2.31
C THR A 89 4.24 12.26 -2.48
N GLU A 90 3.46 11.48 -3.21
CA GLU A 90 3.71 10.04 -3.32
C GLU A 90 3.72 9.62 -4.78
N ARG A 91 4.61 8.69 -5.16
CA ARG A 91 4.72 8.15 -6.52
C ARG A 91 4.26 6.71 -6.56
N LEU A 92 3.53 6.35 -7.63
CA LEU A 92 3.15 4.97 -7.93
C LEU A 92 4.35 4.23 -8.54
N GLU A 93 4.87 3.23 -7.85
CA GLU A 93 6.07 2.47 -8.29
C GLU A 93 5.68 1.17 -9.01
N LEU A 94 4.60 0.54 -8.56
CA LEU A 94 4.13 -0.74 -9.10
C LEU A 94 2.62 -0.86 -8.93
N LEU A 95 1.96 -1.36 -9.98
CA LEU A 95 0.57 -1.80 -9.93
C LEU A 95 0.45 -3.10 -10.74
N ASP A 96 0.41 -4.24 -10.04
CA ASP A 96 0.22 -5.56 -10.63
C ASP A 96 -1.20 -6.06 -10.33
N GLU A 97 -2.02 -6.19 -11.37
CA GLU A 97 -3.41 -6.64 -11.27
C GLU A 97 -3.55 -8.16 -11.11
N ASN A 98 -2.55 -8.94 -11.54
CA ASN A 98 -2.60 -10.40 -11.47
C ASN A 98 -2.17 -10.87 -10.08
N GLU A 99 -1.08 -10.30 -9.57
CA GLU A 99 -0.53 -10.62 -8.25
C GLU A 99 -1.12 -9.76 -7.12
N HIS A 100 -1.95 -8.75 -7.46
CA HIS A 100 -2.59 -7.82 -6.53
C HIS A 100 -1.59 -7.01 -5.68
N ILE A 101 -0.57 -6.45 -6.33
CA ILE A 101 0.53 -5.73 -5.67
C ILE A 101 0.49 -4.25 -6.03
N LEU A 102 0.47 -3.40 -5.00
CA LEU A 102 0.60 -1.95 -5.12
C LEU A 102 1.82 -1.50 -4.32
N SER A 103 2.76 -0.81 -4.96
CA SER A 103 3.88 -0.16 -4.28
C SER A 103 3.88 1.34 -4.56
N LYS A 104 4.27 2.12 -3.55
CA LYS A 104 4.42 3.58 -3.66
C LYS A 104 5.60 4.07 -2.83
N SER A 105 6.22 5.15 -3.28
CA SER A 105 7.20 5.92 -2.52
C SER A 105 6.60 7.25 -2.09
N ALA A 106 7.18 7.88 -1.06
CA ALA A 106 6.86 9.23 -0.59
C ALA A 106 8.13 10.09 -0.62
#